data_AF-A0A496Q4C4-F1
#
_entry.id   AF-A0A496Q4C4-F1
#
_cell.length_a   1.000
_cell.length_b   1.000
_cell.length_c   1.000
_cell.angle_alpha   90.00
_cell.angle_beta   90.00
_cell.angle_gamma   90.00
#
_symmetry.space_group_name_H-M   'P 1'
#
loop_
_entity.id
_entity.type
_entity.pdbx_description
1 polymer ?
#
loop_
_entity_poly.entity_id
_entity_poly.type
_entity_poly.pdbx_seq_one_letter_code
_entity_poly.pdbx_strand_id
1 'polypeptide(L)'
;MPSNLVMTIIGPDRSGLVESLASTIAAHGGNWLESRMGHLGGQFAGILSVQVPEESIEPMTRALRELESNQVSVVVNRGASSEVADSTQTALNLEVIGHDRPGIVSEITRVLAGFKINVAELETECLSAPMSGEMMFQARARISLPQSCDEGDVRAELEHIASDLMVELRLEPE
;
A
#
# COMPACT_ATOMS: atom_id res chain seq x y z
N MET A 1 -16.77 -3.67 24.70
CA MET A 1 -17.16 -4.15 23.35
C MET A 1 -15.87 -4.32 22.55
N PRO A 2 -15.81 -5.20 21.54
CA PRO A 2 -14.62 -5.25 20.69
C PRO A 2 -14.50 -3.96 19.87
N SER A 3 -13.28 -3.43 19.76
CA SER A 3 -12.94 -2.24 18.99
C SER A 3 -12.00 -2.60 17.86
N ASN A 4 -12.17 -1.97 16.69
CA ASN A 4 -11.25 -2.13 15.58
C ASN A 4 -10.08 -1.14 15.73
N LEU A 5 -8.87 -1.64 15.53
CA LEU A 5 -7.63 -0.87 15.55
C LEU A 5 -6.91 -1.06 14.22
N VAL A 6 -6.31 0.02 13.72
CA VAL A 6 -5.36 -0.03 12.59
C VAL A 6 -3.98 0.21 13.17
N MET A 7 -3.05 -0.68 12.84
CA MET A 7 -1.67 -0.62 13.32
C MET A 7 -0.72 -0.49 12.14
N THR A 8 0.25 0.40 12.26
CA THR A 8 1.36 0.54 11.29
C THR A 8 2.65 0.10 11.95
N ILE A 9 3.39 -0.78 11.29
CA ILE A 9 4.66 -1.33 11.74
C ILE A 9 5.74 -0.98 10.73
N ILE A 10 6.88 -0.50 11.22
CA ILE A 10 8.07 -0.22 10.41
C ILE A 10 9.30 -0.65 11.21
N GLY A 11 10.22 -1.39 10.61
CA GLY A 11 11.49 -1.75 11.24
C GLY A 11 12.40 -2.58 10.34
N PRO A 12 13.58 -3.00 10.83
CA PRO A 12 14.44 -3.91 10.07
C PRO A 12 13.76 -5.26 9.88
N ASP A 13 13.87 -5.81 8.67
CA ASP A 13 13.31 -7.12 8.37
C ASP A 13 14.04 -8.22 9.15
N ARG A 14 13.26 -9.08 9.81
CA ARG A 14 13.77 -10.20 10.59
C ARG A 14 12.78 -11.34 10.66
N SER A 15 13.33 -12.55 10.72
CA SER A 15 12.52 -13.74 10.97
C SER A 15 11.78 -13.62 12.31
N GLY A 16 10.51 -14.04 12.32
CA GLY A 16 9.67 -14.06 13.52
C GLY A 16 8.95 -12.76 13.88
N LEU A 17 9.15 -11.65 13.16
CA LEU A 17 8.48 -10.37 13.48
C LEU A 17 6.94 -10.50 13.42
N VAL A 18 6.41 -11.09 12.35
CA VAL A 18 4.97 -11.31 12.19
C VAL A 18 4.42 -12.25 13.27
N GLU A 19 5.18 -13.29 13.64
CA GLU A 19 4.81 -14.21 14.71
C GLU A 19 4.75 -13.49 16.06
N SER A 20 5.74 -12.65 16.39
CA SER A 20 5.77 -11.89 17.64
C SER A 20 4.63 -10.88 17.74
N LEU A 21 4.24 -10.26 16.63
CA LEU A 21 3.06 -9.40 16.56
C LEU A 21 1.79 -10.21 16.80
N ALA A 22 1.61 -11.29 16.03
CA ALA A 22 0.41 -12.13 16.10
C ALA A 22 0.22 -12.75 17.49
N SER A 23 1.29 -13.24 18.12
CA SER A 23 1.25 -13.79 19.47
C SER A 23 0.92 -12.73 20.52
N THR A 24 1.49 -11.52 20.39
CA THR A 24 1.17 -10.39 21.29
C THR A 24 -0.29 -9.98 21.17
N ILE A 25 -0.83 -9.89 19.94
CA ILE A 25 -2.24 -9.55 19.69
C ILE A 25 -3.15 -10.64 20.28
N ALA A 26 -2.86 -11.91 20.00
CA ALA A 26 -3.66 -13.04 20.47
C ALA A 26 -3.64 -13.16 22.01
N ALA A 27 -2.50 -12.89 22.66
CA ALA A 27 -2.38 -12.89 24.12
C ALA A 27 -3.29 -11.85 24.80
N HIS A 28 -3.69 -10.81 24.07
CA HIS A 28 -4.59 -9.76 24.54
C HIS A 28 -6.04 -9.96 24.07
N GLY A 29 -6.37 -11.14 23.53
CA GLY A 29 -7.70 -11.46 23.01
C GLY A 29 -8.02 -10.76 21.69
N GLY A 30 -7.00 -10.25 20.99
CA GLY A 30 -7.15 -9.63 19.69
C GLY A 30 -7.29 -10.65 18.56
N ASN A 31 -8.09 -10.30 17.56
CA ASN A 31 -8.24 -11.03 16.32
C ASN A 31 -7.60 -10.27 15.16
N TRP A 32 -6.83 -10.95 14.33
CA TRP A 32 -6.23 -10.39 13.12
C TRP A 32 -7.25 -10.42 11.99
N LEU A 33 -7.61 -9.27 11.42
CA LEU A 33 -8.65 -9.18 10.40
C LEU A 33 -8.04 -9.16 8.99
N GLU A 34 -7.24 -8.15 8.70
CA GLU A 34 -6.61 -7.94 7.40
C GLU A 34 -5.27 -7.24 7.57
N SER A 35 -4.38 -7.41 6.59
CA SER A 35 -3.07 -6.78 6.62
C SER A 35 -2.46 -6.65 5.23
N ARG A 36 -1.72 -5.57 5.00
CA ARG A 36 -0.82 -5.40 3.86
C ARG A 36 0.58 -5.19 4.39
N MET A 37 1.52 -6.02 3.96
CA MET A 37 2.89 -6.03 4.48
C MET A 37 3.86 -6.20 3.33
N GLY A 38 4.99 -5.50 3.38
CA GLY A 38 6.01 -5.52 2.35
C GLY A 38 7.42 -5.43 2.93
N HIS A 39 8.37 -5.94 2.16
CA HIS A 39 9.79 -5.78 2.39
C HIS A 39 10.34 -4.81 1.34
N LEU A 40 11.06 -3.78 1.77
CA LEU A 40 11.76 -2.88 0.86
C LEU A 40 13.06 -2.39 1.48
N GLY A 41 14.19 -2.61 0.78
CA GLY A 41 15.48 -2.09 1.21
C GLY A 41 15.96 -2.59 2.58
N GLY A 42 15.66 -3.85 2.92
CA GLY A 42 15.99 -4.41 4.25
C GLY A 42 15.08 -3.92 5.37
N GLN A 43 14.03 -3.17 5.06
CA GLN A 43 12.98 -2.78 6.00
C GLN A 43 11.73 -3.62 5.77
N PHE A 44 11.08 -3.96 6.86
CA PHE A 44 9.73 -4.46 6.90
C PHE A 44 8.79 -3.28 7.21
N ALA A 45 7.74 -3.13 6.40
CA ALA A 45 6.68 -2.17 6.65
C ALA A 45 5.31 -2.84 6.44
N GLY A 46 4.35 -2.55 7.32
CA GLY A 46 3.03 -3.15 7.21
C GLY A 46 1.95 -2.34 7.90
N ILE A 47 0.73 -2.48 7.39
CA ILE A 47 -0.50 -1.99 8.02
C ILE A 47 -1.36 -3.22 8.30
N LEU A 48 -1.90 -3.34 9.52
CA LEU A 48 -2.88 -4.36 9.84
C LEU A 48 -4.09 -3.80 10.58
N SER A 49 -5.22 -4.45 10.37
CA SER A 49 -6.47 -4.23 11.07
C SER A 49 -6.68 -5.38 12.06
N VAL A 50 -6.93 -5.03 13.32
CA VAL A 50 -7.20 -5.99 14.39
C VAL A 50 -8.45 -5.60 15.15
N GLN A 51 -9.16 -6.60 15.66
CA GLN A 51 -10.29 -6.40 16.56
C GLN A 51 -9.89 -6.84 17.96
N VAL A 52 -9.98 -5.97 18.95
CA VAL A 52 -9.47 -6.21 20.31
C VAL A 52 -10.53 -5.79 21.34
N PRO A 53 -10.72 -6.52 22.44
CA PRO A 53 -11.52 -6.05 23.57
C PRO A 53 -11.04 -4.67 24.04
N GLU A 54 -11.97 -3.77 24.33
CA GLU A 54 -11.63 -2.37 24.63
C GLU A 54 -10.74 -2.22 25.88
N GLU A 55 -10.94 -3.10 26.86
CA GLU A 55 -10.12 -3.22 28.06
C GLU A 55 -8.68 -3.69 27.78
N SER A 56 -8.44 -4.38 26.67
CA SER A 56 -7.15 -4.94 26.29
C SER A 56 -6.31 -4.01 25.42
N ILE A 57 -6.87 -2.90 24.93
CA ILE A 57 -6.18 -1.98 24.01
C ILE A 57 -4.92 -1.38 24.63
N GLU A 58 -5.02 -0.80 25.83
CA GLU A 58 -3.88 -0.17 26.50
C GLU A 58 -2.78 -1.19 26.88
N PRO A 59 -3.10 -2.34 27.51
CA PRO A 59 -2.13 -3.40 27.76
C PRO A 59 -1.43 -3.90 26.48
N MET A 60 -2.21 -4.16 25.42
CA MET A 60 -1.66 -4.62 24.14
C MET A 60 -0.74 -3.58 23.52
N THR A 61 -1.15 -2.31 23.50
CA THR A 61 -0.32 -1.22 22.95
C THR A 61 0.99 -1.09 23.71
N ARG A 62 0.98 -1.30 25.03
CA ARG A 62 2.20 -1.31 25.84
C ARG A 62 3.11 -2.49 25.49
N ALA A 63 2.56 -3.70 25.39
CA ALA A 63 3.33 -4.89 25.00
C ALA A 63 3.92 -4.76 23.59
N LEU A 64 3.19 -4.17 22.65
CA LEU A 64 3.68 -3.88 21.30
C LEU A 64 4.82 -2.84 21.32
N ARG A 65 4.77 -1.85 22.21
CA ARG A 65 5.89 -0.90 22.39
C ARG A 65 7.13 -1.55 22.98
N GLU A 66 7.00 -2.61 23.78
CA GLU A 66 8.17 -3.36 24.27
C GLU A 66 8.92 -4.05 23.12
N LEU A 67 8.23 -4.37 22.01
CA LEU A 67 8.87 -4.85 20.78
C LEU A 67 9.72 -3.75 20.08
N GLU A 68 9.52 -2.46 20.40
CA GLU A 68 10.32 -1.32 19.89
C GLU A 68 11.79 -1.40 20.30
N SER A 69 12.09 -2.11 21.40
CA SER A 69 13.47 -2.42 21.82
C SER A 69 14.29 -3.11 20.71
N ASN A 70 13.62 -3.69 19.72
CA ASN A 70 14.24 -4.34 18.56
C ASN A 70 14.19 -3.47 17.29
N GLN A 71 14.22 -2.14 17.41
CA GLN A 71 14.20 -1.18 16.29
C GLN A 71 12.92 -1.23 15.42
N VAL A 72 11.79 -1.69 15.98
CA VAL A 72 10.50 -1.76 15.28
C VAL A 72 9.58 -0.70 15.83
N SER A 73 9.18 0.29 15.04
CA SER A 73 8.16 1.26 15.43
C SER A 73 6.77 0.69 15.22
N VAL A 74 5.89 0.79 16.22
CA VAL A 74 4.48 0.40 16.11
C VAL A 74 3.58 1.58 16.46
N VAL A 75 2.76 2.00 15.51
CA VAL A 75 1.76 3.05 15.70
C VAL A 75 0.38 2.39 15.73
N VAL A 76 -0.41 2.66 16.77
CA VAL A 76 -1.76 2.09 16.95
C VAL A 76 -2.78 3.22 16.91
N ASN A 77 -3.72 3.12 15.97
CA ASN A 77 -4.82 4.03 15.81
C ASN A 77 -6.14 3.28 16.01
N ARG A 78 -7.15 3.94 16.59
CA ARG A 78 -8.50 3.41 16.51
C ARG A 78 -8.94 3.44 15.05
N GLY A 79 -9.30 2.28 14.52
CA GLY A 79 -9.84 2.19 13.17
C GLY A 79 -11.21 2.86 13.14
N ALA A 80 -11.49 3.61 12.07
CA ALA A 80 -12.88 3.85 11.72
C ALA A 80 -13.53 2.47 11.52
N SER A 81 -14.71 2.25 12.11
CA SER A 81 -15.56 1.12 11.72
C SER A 81 -15.67 1.19 10.21
N SER A 82 -15.11 0.20 9.51
CA SER A 82 -14.98 0.15 8.04
C SER A 82 -16.17 0.83 7.39
N GLU A 83 -16.02 2.10 7.04
CA GLU A 83 -16.86 2.71 6.03
C GLU A 83 -16.42 1.95 4.79
N VAL A 84 -17.21 0.93 4.48
CA VAL A 84 -17.13 0.11 3.27
C VAL A 84 -16.67 1.05 2.18
N ALA A 85 -15.43 0.87 1.70
CA ALA A 85 -14.93 1.61 0.55
C ALA A 85 -16.03 1.55 -0.49
N ASP A 86 -16.50 2.73 -0.89
CA ASP A 86 -17.69 2.95 -1.71
C ASP A 86 -17.80 1.80 -2.73
N SER A 87 -18.79 0.92 -2.56
CA SER A 87 -18.93 -0.34 -3.32
C SER A 87 -19.26 -0.11 -4.80
N THR A 88 -18.99 1.10 -5.26
CA THR A 88 -19.32 1.72 -6.52
C THR A 88 -18.06 1.95 -7.36
N GLN A 89 -16.85 1.78 -6.82
CA GLN A 89 -15.61 2.01 -7.55
C GLN A 89 -15.22 0.83 -8.46
N THR A 90 -14.68 1.14 -9.64
CA THR A 90 -14.12 0.14 -10.57
C THR A 90 -12.63 -0.02 -10.28
N ALA A 91 -12.18 -1.21 -9.93
CA ALA A 91 -10.76 -1.47 -9.71
C ALA A 91 -10.06 -1.82 -11.04
N LEU A 92 -8.91 -1.19 -11.28
CA LEU A 92 -8.09 -1.40 -12.47
C LEU A 92 -6.63 -1.63 -12.06
N ASN A 93 -5.92 -2.41 -12.88
CA ASN A 93 -4.49 -2.59 -12.82
C ASN A 93 -3.82 -1.66 -13.84
N LEU A 94 -2.92 -0.81 -13.34
CA LEU A 94 -2.09 0.10 -14.12
C LEU A 94 -0.65 -0.42 -14.14
N GLU A 95 -0.08 -0.64 -15.31
CA GLU A 95 1.32 -0.96 -15.49
C GLU A 95 2.03 0.11 -16.32
N VAL A 96 3.23 0.50 -15.90
CA VAL A 96 4.05 1.51 -16.56
C VAL A 96 5.44 0.93 -16.75
N ILE A 97 5.97 0.97 -17.97
CA ILE A 97 7.32 0.50 -18.29
C ILE A 97 8.01 1.51 -19.19
N GLY A 98 9.24 1.90 -18.89
CA GLY A 98 10.03 2.73 -19.80
C GLY A 98 11.41 3.06 -19.27
N HIS A 99 12.10 3.99 -19.91
CA HIS A 99 13.42 4.42 -19.45
C HIS A 99 13.29 5.15 -18.11
N ASP A 100 14.17 4.81 -17.16
CA ASP A 100 14.16 5.46 -15.86
C ASP A 100 14.50 6.95 -15.98
N ARG A 101 13.64 7.79 -15.41
CA ARG A 101 13.86 9.23 -15.30
C ARG A 101 13.19 9.80 -14.05
N PRO A 102 13.74 10.87 -13.45
CA PRO A 102 13.07 11.58 -12.38
C PRO A 102 11.70 12.09 -12.83
N GLY A 103 10.67 11.86 -12.01
CA GLY A 103 9.34 12.44 -12.21
C GLY A 103 8.25 11.51 -12.70
N ILE A 104 8.56 10.30 -13.20
CA ILE A 104 7.55 9.35 -13.75
C ILE A 104 6.39 9.14 -12.77
N VAL A 105 6.70 8.73 -11.53
CA VAL A 105 5.67 8.49 -10.49
C VAL A 105 4.88 9.76 -10.20
N SER A 106 5.54 10.93 -10.13
CA SER A 106 4.87 12.19 -9.80
C SER A 106 3.90 12.64 -10.89
N GLU A 107 4.26 12.47 -12.16
CA GLU A 107 3.43 12.88 -13.30
C GLU A 107 2.21 11.96 -13.43
N ILE A 108 2.42 10.64 -13.34
CA ILE A 108 1.34 9.66 -13.44
C ILE A 108 0.36 9.79 -12.26
N THR A 109 0.87 9.86 -11.03
CA THR A 109 0.00 10.00 -9.84
C THR A 109 -0.72 11.35 -9.80
N ARG A 110 -0.18 12.40 -10.44
CA ARG A 110 -0.86 13.70 -10.58
C ARG A 110 -2.07 13.61 -11.49
N VAL A 111 -1.98 12.88 -12.61
CA VAL A 111 -3.14 12.61 -13.47
C VAL A 111 -4.21 11.88 -12.66
N LEU A 112 -3.83 10.78 -11.99
CA LEU A 112 -4.75 10.01 -11.14
C LEU A 112 -5.43 10.88 -10.07
N ALA A 113 -4.65 11.73 -9.38
CA ALA A 113 -5.17 12.65 -8.37
C ALA A 113 -6.14 13.70 -8.96
N GLY A 114 -5.88 14.18 -10.19
CA GLY A 114 -6.77 15.10 -10.92
C GLY A 114 -8.17 14.51 -11.15
N PHE A 115 -8.23 13.20 -11.39
CA PHE A 115 -9.48 12.43 -11.51
C PHE A 115 -10.02 11.91 -10.17
N LYS A 116 -9.39 12.25 -9.05
CA LYS A 116 -9.72 11.71 -7.71
C LYS A 116 -9.67 10.18 -7.63
N ILE A 117 -8.84 9.57 -8.48
CA ILE A 117 -8.61 8.13 -8.47
C ILE A 117 -7.73 7.79 -7.27
N ASN A 118 -8.17 6.82 -6.48
CA ASN A 118 -7.38 6.33 -5.36
C ASN A 118 -6.35 5.30 -5.84
N VAL A 119 -5.13 5.35 -5.31
CA VAL A 119 -4.09 4.33 -5.54
C VAL A 119 -4.10 3.40 -4.33
N ALA A 120 -4.62 2.18 -4.51
CA ALA A 120 -4.74 1.20 -3.45
C ALA A 120 -3.42 0.48 -3.16
N GLU A 121 -2.61 0.27 -4.20
CA GLU A 121 -1.29 -0.35 -4.13
C GLU A 121 -0.41 0.22 -5.24
N LEU A 122 0.88 0.42 -4.96
CA LEU A 122 1.88 0.88 -5.93
C LEU A 122 3.21 0.19 -5.62
N GLU A 123 3.68 -0.59 -6.56
CA GLU A 123 5.00 -1.21 -6.55
C GLU A 123 5.82 -0.61 -7.68
N THR A 124 7.09 -0.30 -7.40
CA THR A 124 8.01 0.27 -8.40
C THR A 124 9.37 -0.39 -8.28
N GLU A 125 10.00 -0.67 -9.41
CA GLU A 125 11.35 -1.21 -9.47
C GLU A 125 12.14 -0.60 -10.63
N CYS A 126 13.46 -0.49 -10.45
CA CYS A 126 14.39 -0.14 -11.52
C CYS A 126 15.23 -1.36 -11.86
N LEU A 127 15.08 -1.89 -13.07
CA LEU A 127 15.73 -3.10 -13.54
C LEU A 127 16.68 -2.79 -14.69
N SER A 128 17.80 -3.50 -14.77
CA SER A 128 18.68 -3.41 -15.94
C SER A 128 18.09 -4.23 -17.09
N ALA A 129 17.92 -3.60 -18.26
CA ALA A 129 17.37 -4.28 -19.43
C ALA A 129 18.27 -5.46 -19.86
N PRO A 130 17.73 -6.66 -20.11
CA PRO A 130 18.50 -7.90 -20.33
C PRO A 130 19.55 -7.85 -21.45
N MET A 131 19.43 -6.91 -22.38
CA MET A 131 20.28 -6.83 -23.59
C MET A 131 21.02 -5.50 -23.74
N SER A 132 20.45 -4.36 -23.31
CA SER A 132 21.10 -3.04 -23.45
C SER A 132 21.87 -2.62 -22.19
N GLY A 133 21.56 -3.19 -21.02
CA GLY A 133 22.11 -2.75 -19.75
C GLY A 133 21.57 -1.40 -19.25
N GLU A 134 20.66 -0.77 -20.00
CA GLU A 134 20.02 0.48 -19.61
C GLU A 134 19.06 0.26 -18.44
N MET A 135 18.91 1.28 -17.59
CA MET A 135 17.98 1.24 -16.47
C MET A 135 16.56 1.48 -16.97
N MET A 136 15.71 0.48 -16.76
CA MET A 136 14.29 0.52 -17.03
C MET A 136 13.55 0.72 -15.71
N PHE A 137 12.58 1.61 -15.73
CA PHE A 137 11.60 1.79 -14.67
C PHE A 137 10.38 0.93 -14.97
N GLN A 138 9.90 0.21 -13.97
CA GLN A 138 8.62 -0.50 -14.00
C GLN A 138 7.79 -0.10 -12.78
N ALA A 139 6.52 0.21 -12.99
CA ALA A 139 5.54 0.40 -11.94
C ALA A 139 4.30 -0.44 -12.18
N ARG A 140 3.75 -1.01 -11.11
CA ARG A 140 2.45 -1.68 -11.08
C ARG A 140 1.61 -1.05 -9.99
N ALA A 141 0.40 -0.64 -10.32
CA ALA A 141 -0.51 -0.02 -9.37
C ALA A 141 -1.91 -0.62 -9.47
N ARG A 142 -2.53 -0.87 -8.32
CA ARG A 142 -3.97 -1.12 -8.24
C ARG A 142 -4.64 0.22 -7.97
N ILE A 143 -5.53 0.63 -8.85
CA ILE A 143 -6.23 1.92 -8.75
C ILE A 143 -7.74 1.71 -8.67
N SER A 144 -8.44 2.62 -8.00
CA SER A 144 -9.89 2.58 -7.83
C SER A 144 -10.51 3.80 -8.51
N LEU A 145 -11.21 3.56 -9.62
CA LEU A 145 -11.90 4.58 -10.41
C LEU A 145 -13.25 4.94 -9.77
N PRO A 146 -13.51 6.23 -9.47
CA PRO A 146 -14.83 6.69 -9.06
C PRO A 146 -15.87 6.54 -10.20
N GLN A 147 -17.14 6.26 -9.90
CA GLN A 147 -18.21 6.21 -10.92
C GLN A 147 -18.42 7.53 -11.67
N SER A 148 -17.99 8.64 -11.09
CA SER A 148 -18.06 9.95 -11.72
C SER A 148 -17.06 10.14 -12.86
N CYS A 149 -16.12 9.20 -13.03
CA CYS A 149 -15.05 9.27 -14.03
C CYS A 149 -15.32 8.28 -15.16
N ASP A 150 -15.14 8.75 -16.40
CA ASP A 150 -15.11 7.90 -17.58
C ASP A 150 -13.72 7.27 -17.73
N GLU A 151 -13.64 5.95 -17.89
CA GLU A 151 -12.37 5.24 -18.10
C GLU A 151 -11.66 5.73 -19.36
N GLY A 152 -12.40 6.09 -20.41
CA GLY A 152 -11.85 6.58 -21.68
C GLY A 152 -11.11 7.90 -21.52
N ASP A 153 -11.65 8.84 -20.74
CA ASP A 153 -11.00 10.12 -20.46
C ASP A 153 -9.71 9.92 -19.65
N VAL A 154 -9.77 9.04 -18.63
CA VAL A 154 -8.59 8.70 -17.81
C VAL A 154 -7.52 8.04 -18.67
N ARG A 155 -7.90 7.09 -19.53
CA ARG A 155 -6.99 6.40 -20.45
C ARG A 155 -6.33 7.39 -21.41
N ALA A 156 -7.09 8.31 -22.00
CA ALA A 156 -6.57 9.30 -22.92
C ALA A 156 -5.53 10.23 -22.27
N GLU A 157 -5.81 10.73 -21.06
CA GLU A 157 -4.86 11.57 -20.32
C GLU A 157 -3.61 10.79 -19.87
N LEU A 158 -3.79 9.53 -19.47
CA LEU A 158 -2.67 8.65 -19.13
C LEU A 158 -1.79 8.31 -20.35
N GLU A 159 -2.38 8.10 -21.52
CA GLU A 159 -1.66 7.90 -22.78
C GLU A 159 -0.92 9.17 -23.22
N HIS A 160 -1.53 10.35 -23.02
CA HIS A 160 -0.89 11.63 -23.31
C HIS A 160 0.38 11.83 -22.47
N ILE A 161 0.28 11.66 -21.14
CA ILE A 161 1.46 11.79 -20.27
C ILE A 161 2.47 10.67 -20.51
N ALA A 162 2.03 9.45 -20.86
CA ALA A 162 2.92 8.35 -21.19
C ALA A 162 3.80 8.67 -22.41
N SER A 163 3.23 9.34 -23.42
CA SER A 163 3.97 9.81 -24.60
C SER A 163 5.04 10.84 -24.24
N ASP A 164 4.70 11.83 -23.41
CA ASP A 164 5.65 12.85 -22.92
C ASP A 164 6.74 12.26 -22.02
N LEU A 165 6.38 11.22 -21.25
CA LEU A 165 7.28 10.46 -20.40
C LEU A 165 8.18 9.50 -21.18
N MET A 166 7.84 9.18 -22.44
CA MET A 166 8.43 8.09 -23.24
C MET A 166 8.34 6.74 -22.51
N VAL A 167 7.18 6.46 -21.92
CA VAL A 167 6.87 5.19 -21.25
C VAL A 167 5.70 4.51 -21.94
N GLU A 168 5.65 3.19 -21.84
CA GLU A 168 4.49 2.38 -22.17
C GLU A 168 3.57 2.31 -20.95
N LEU A 169 2.27 2.45 -21.19
CA LEU A 169 1.24 2.35 -20.16
C LEU A 169 0.21 1.30 -20.57
N ARG A 170 -0.14 0.41 -19.64
CA ARG A 170 -1.23 -0.56 -19.78
C ARG A 170 -2.23 -0.37 -18.67
N LEU A 171 -3.50 -0.37 -19.02
CA LEU A 171 -4.62 -0.26 -18.09
C LEU A 171 -5.59 -1.41 -18.37
N GLU A 172 -5.72 -2.31 -17.41
CA GLU A 172 -6.52 -3.53 -17.48
C GLU A 172 -7.50 -3.60 -16.30
N PRO A 173 -8.68 -4.23 -16.45
CA PRO A 173 -9.54 -4.52 -15.31
C PRO A 173 -8.84 -5.44 -14.31
N GLU A 174 -9.12 -5.26 -13.01
CA GLU A 174 -8.58 -6.14 -11.95
C GLU A 174 -9.07 -7.60 -12.06
#